data_AF-A0AAN8U563-F1
#
_entry.id   AF-A0AAN8U563-F1
#
_cell.length_a   1.000
_cell.length_b   1.000
_cell.length_c   1.000
_cell.angle_alpha   90.00
_cell.angle_beta   90.00
_cell.angle_gamma   90.00
#
_symmetry.space_group_name_H-M   'P 1'
#
loop_
_entity.id
_entity.type
_entity.pdbx_description
1 polymer ?
#
loop_
_entity_poly.entity_id
_entity_poly.type
_entity_poly.pdbx_seq_one_letter_code
_entity_poly.pdbx_strand_id
1 'polypeptide(L)'
;MARPKQTARKSTGTVALREIRKYQKSTELLIRKLPFQKLVREIAQDFKKDLRFQSSVVAALQEAAEAYLVGLFEDTNLCAIHAKRVTIMPMDIQLARRIRGEMA
;
A
#
# COMPACT_ATOMS: atom_id res chain seq x y z
N MET A 1 25.22 -29.31 -28.98
CA MET A 1 25.11 -28.48 -27.77
C MET A 1 24.04 -27.41 -28.02
N ALA A 2 22.90 -27.48 -27.33
CA ALA A 2 21.81 -26.50 -27.51
C ALA A 2 22.20 -25.16 -26.86
N ARG A 3 22.08 -24.05 -27.59
CA ARG A 3 22.28 -22.69 -27.03
C ARG A 3 21.24 -22.46 -25.93
N PRO A 4 21.61 -21.99 -24.74
CA PRO A 4 20.62 -21.61 -23.73
C PRO A 4 19.74 -20.49 -24.30
N LYS A 5 18.42 -20.70 -24.29
CA LYS A 5 17.44 -19.69 -24.67
C LYS A 5 17.62 -18.48 -23.74
N GLN A 6 18.05 -17.35 -24.28
CA GLN A 6 17.99 -16.08 -23.56
C GLN A 6 16.53 -15.75 -23.26
N THR A 7 16.21 -15.59 -21.98
CA THR A 7 14.89 -15.13 -21.55
C THR A 7 14.75 -13.66 -21.94
N ALA A 8 13.78 -13.36 -22.81
CA ALA A 8 13.52 -11.99 -23.23
C ALA A 8 13.15 -11.11 -22.01
N ARG A 9 13.81 -9.96 -21.87
CA ARG A 9 13.50 -9.00 -20.81
C ARG A 9 12.11 -8.42 -21.06
N LYS A 10 11.24 -8.46 -20.05
CA LYS A 10 9.93 -7.80 -20.11
C LYS A 10 10.12 -6.28 -20.26
N SER A 11 9.31 -5.64 -21.09
CA SER A 11 9.31 -4.19 -21.23
C SER A 11 8.95 -3.50 -19.91
N THR A 12 9.51 -2.31 -19.72
CA THR A 12 9.20 -1.43 -18.60
C THR A 12 7.69 -1.20 -18.53
N GLY A 13 7.10 -1.29 -17.33
CA GLY A 13 5.65 -1.17 -17.12
C GLY A 13 4.84 -2.46 -17.29
N THR A 14 5.31 -3.45 -18.07
CA THR A 14 4.57 -4.71 -18.28
C THR A 14 4.48 -5.56 -17.00
N VAL A 15 5.51 -5.51 -16.17
CA VAL A 15 5.49 -6.19 -14.86
C VAL A 15 4.54 -5.46 -13.91
N ALA A 16 4.63 -4.13 -13.83
CA ALA A 16 3.76 -3.31 -12.98
C ALA A 16 2.27 -3.49 -13.34
N LEU A 17 1.90 -3.46 -14.63
CA LEU A 17 0.53 -3.69 -15.08
C LEU A 17 0.02 -5.10 -14.73
N ARG A 18 0.90 -6.10 -14.73
CA ARG A 18 0.55 -7.46 -14.32
C ARG A 18 0.31 -7.54 -12.82
N GLU A 19 1.15 -6.88 -12.02
CA GLU A 19 1.02 -6.82 -10.57
C GLU A 19 -0.27 -6.08 -10.18
N ILE A 20 -0.56 -4.93 -10.79
CA ILE A 20 -1.82 -4.19 -10.58
C ILE A 20 -3.03 -5.10 -10.81
N ARG A 21 -3.09 -5.78 -11.97
CA ARG A 21 -4.20 -6.71 -12.27
C ARG A 21 -4.27 -7.89 -11.32
N LYS A 22 -3.13 -8.41 -10.87
CA LYS A 22 -3.07 -9.50 -9.89
C LYS A 22 -3.68 -9.06 -8.57
N TYR A 23 -3.23 -7.93 -8.03
CA TYR A 23 -3.64 -7.44 -6.72
C TYR A 23 -5.06 -6.86 -6.69
N GLN A 24 -5.54 -6.29 -7.81
CA GLN A 24 -6.94 -5.90 -7.94
C GLN A 24 -7.91 -7.09 -7.96
N LYS A 25 -7.44 -8.29 -8.30
CA LYS A 25 -8.26 -9.51 -8.31
C LYS A 25 -8.26 -10.26 -6.97
N SER A 26 -7.27 -10.00 -6.12
CA SER A 26 -7.15 -10.65 -4.81
C SER A 26 -7.64 -9.75 -3.69
N THR A 27 -7.91 -10.36 -2.54
CA THR A 27 -8.24 -9.68 -1.27
C THR A 27 -7.21 -10.05 -0.19
N GLU A 28 -6.02 -10.45 -0.61
CA GLU A 28 -4.94 -10.82 0.32
C GLU A 28 -4.35 -9.56 0.95
N LEU A 29 -4.05 -9.63 2.24
CA LEU A 29 -3.32 -8.57 2.93
C LEU A 29 -1.85 -8.56 2.46
N LEU A 30 -1.36 -7.38 2.07
CA LEU A 30 -0.06 -7.18 1.45
C LEU A 30 1.03 -6.84 2.47
N ILE A 31 0.65 -6.26 3.62
CA ILE A 31 1.60 -5.97 4.69
C ILE A 31 1.87 -7.26 5.48
N ARG A 32 3.15 -7.53 5.78
CA ARG A 32 3.51 -8.69 6.59
C ARG A 32 2.94 -8.54 8.00
N LYS A 33 2.23 -9.57 8.47
CA LYS A 33 1.52 -9.59 9.77
C LYS A 33 2.41 -9.26 10.97
N LEU A 34 3.61 -9.88 11.07
CA LEU A 34 4.48 -9.69 12.23
C LEU A 34 5.04 -8.26 12.34
N PRO A 35 5.60 -7.64 11.28
CA PRO A 35 5.95 -6.22 11.29
C PRO A 35 4.77 -5.30 11.63
N PHE A 36 3.59 -5.53 11.04
CA PHE A 36 2.40 -4.73 11.35
C PHE A 36 2.02 -4.82 12.83
N GLN A 37 2.02 -6.03 13.39
CA GLN A 37 1.76 -6.25 14.81
C GLN A 37 2.77 -5.53 15.72
N LYS A 38 4.05 -5.51 15.34
CA LYS A 38 5.08 -4.77 16.10
C LYS A 38 4.81 -3.26 16.07
N LEU A 39 4.47 -2.71 14.91
CA LEU A 39 4.12 -1.30 14.76
C LEU A 39 2.90 -0.91 15.60
N VAL A 40 1.84 -1.73 15.59
CA VAL A 40 0.65 -1.49 16.42
C VAL A 40 1.01 -1.42 17.91
N ARG A 41 1.88 -2.33 18.37
CA ARG A 41 2.32 -2.36 19.78
C ARG A 41 3.21 -1.19 20.14
N GLU A 42 4.10 -0.80 19.24
CA GLU A 42 4.97 0.37 19.40
C GLU A 42 4.12 1.64 19.60
N ILE A 43 3.20 1.91 18.68
CA ILE A 43 2.30 3.07 18.76
C ILE A 43 1.44 3.01 20.03
N ALA A 44 0.87 1.85 20.37
CA ALA A 44 0.00 1.71 21.53
C ALA A 44 0.72 1.95 22.86
N GLN A 45 2.02 1.63 22.93
CA GLN A 45 2.83 1.79 24.13
C GLN A 45 2.98 3.27 24.53
N ASP A 46 2.95 4.18 23.55
CA ASP A 46 3.01 5.63 23.78
C ASP A 46 1.74 6.17 24.45
N PHE A 47 0.60 5.49 24.28
CA PHE A 47 -0.68 5.87 24.90
C PHE A 47 -0.90 5.20 26.25
N LYS A 48 -0.64 3.89 26.35
CA LYS A 48 -0.80 3.14 27.59
C LYS A 48 0.13 1.93 27.61
N LYS A 49 0.94 1.85 28.67
CA LYS A 49 1.84 0.72 28.92
C LYS A 49 1.05 -0.54 29.25
N ASP A 50 1.61 -1.69 28.88
CA ASP A 50 1.11 -3.04 29.20
C ASP A 50 -0.25 -3.42 28.59
N LEU A 51 -0.57 -2.83 27.43
CA LEU A 51 -1.75 -3.22 26.65
C LEU A 51 -1.62 -4.62 26.05
N ARG A 52 -2.65 -5.44 26.23
CA ARG A 52 -2.80 -6.75 25.58
C ARG A 52 -3.79 -6.63 24.43
N PHE A 53 -3.37 -7.09 23.25
CA PHE A 53 -4.20 -7.11 22.05
C PHE A 53 -4.69 -8.53 21.77
N GLN A 54 -5.99 -8.66 21.48
CA GLN A 54 -6.54 -9.85 20.87
C GLN A 54 -6.04 -9.97 19.43
N SER A 55 -5.87 -11.20 18.92
CA SER A 55 -5.43 -11.44 17.55
C SER A 55 -6.37 -10.84 16.50
N SER A 56 -7.69 -10.90 16.74
CA SER A 56 -8.71 -10.31 15.86
C SER A 56 -8.60 -8.79 15.77
N VAL A 57 -8.22 -8.10 16.85
CA VAL A 57 -8.05 -6.64 16.84
C VAL A 57 -6.89 -6.24 15.92
N VAL A 58 -5.76 -6.96 16.00
CA VAL A 58 -4.61 -6.69 15.13
C VAL A 58 -4.98 -6.93 13.66
N ALA A 59 -5.77 -7.98 13.38
CA ALA A 59 -6.26 -8.25 12.03
C ALA A 59 -7.19 -7.14 11.53
N ALA A 60 -8.16 -6.70 12.34
CA ALA A 60 -9.08 -5.62 11.98
C ALA A 60 -8.35 -4.29 11.73
N LEU A 61 -7.35 -3.97 12.56
CA LEU A 61 -6.49 -2.79 12.34
C LEU A 61 -5.73 -2.90 11.01
N GLN A 62 -5.26 -4.10 10.66
CA GLN A 62 -4.54 -4.32 9.41
C GLN A 62 -5.46 -4.16 8.20
N GLU A 63 -6.66 -4.74 8.25
CA GLU A 63 -7.67 -4.61 7.20
C GLU A 63 -8.04 -3.15 6.96
N ALA A 64 -8.33 -2.40 8.04
CA ALA A 64 -8.66 -0.98 7.95
C ALA A 64 -7.49 -0.14 7.40
N ALA A 65 -6.26 -0.40 7.85
CA ALA A 65 -5.08 0.33 7.41
C ALA A 65 -4.77 0.11 5.93
N GLU A 66 -4.82 -1.15 5.46
CA GLU A 66 -4.57 -1.46 4.06
C GLU A 66 -5.69 -0.93 3.15
N ALA A 67 -6.96 -1.04 3.55
CA ALA A 67 -8.08 -0.48 2.80
C ALA A 67 -7.95 1.05 2.65
N TYR A 68 -7.59 1.74 3.73
CA TYR A 68 -7.34 3.19 3.70
C TYR A 68 -6.19 3.56 2.77
N LEU A 69 -5.05 2.85 2.84
CA LEU A 69 -3.90 3.12 1.99
C LEU A 69 -4.20 2.88 0.51
N VAL A 70 -4.94 1.81 0.17
CA VAL A 70 -5.37 1.54 -1.21
C VAL A 70 -6.20 2.70 -1.73
N GLY A 71 -7.24 3.12 -1.00
CA GLY A 71 -8.06 4.27 -1.40
C GLY A 71 -7.23 5.54 -1.54
N LEU A 72 -6.28 5.79 -0.61
CA LEU A 72 -5.41 6.96 -0.70
C LEU A 72 -4.52 6.92 -1.96
N PHE A 73 -4.01 5.74 -2.34
CA PHE A 73 -3.22 5.58 -3.56
C PHE A 73 -4.04 5.74 -4.84
N GLU A 74 -5.33 5.39 -4.83
CA GLU A 74 -6.24 5.67 -5.95
C GLU A 74 -6.37 7.18 -6.20
N ASP A 75 -6.64 7.97 -5.15
CA ASP A 75 -6.73 9.43 -5.26
C ASP A 75 -5.39 10.08 -5.62
N THR A 76 -4.30 9.57 -5.03
CA THR A 76 -2.94 10.01 -5.34
C THR A 76 -2.62 9.78 -6.83
N ASN A 77 -3.04 8.63 -7.38
CA ASN A 77 -2.86 8.33 -8.79
C ASN A 77 -3.67 9.28 -9.68
N LEU A 78 -4.90 9.62 -9.31
CA LEU A 78 -5.70 10.64 -10.01
C LEU A 78 -5.01 12.01 -10.01
N CYS A 79 -4.40 12.41 -8.88
CA CYS A 79 -3.62 13.65 -8.78
C CYS A 79 -2.39 13.65 -9.71
N ALA A 80 -1.66 12.54 -9.77
CA ALA A 80 -0.52 12.40 -10.67
C ALA A 80 -0.94 12.49 -12.16
N ILE A 81 -2.04 11.82 -12.53
CA ILE A 81 -2.60 11.86 -13.89
C ILE A 81 -3.06 13.28 -14.24
N HIS A 82 -3.70 13.98 -13.30
CA HIS A 82 -4.10 15.38 -13.48
C HIS A 82 -2.90 16.28 -13.80
N ALA A 83 -1.75 16.01 -13.18
CA ALA A 83 -0.48 16.68 -13.46
C ALA A 83 0.30 16.13 -14.68
N LYS A 84 -0.34 15.30 -15.54
CA LYS A 84 0.26 14.66 -16.73
C LYS A 84 1.47 13.76 -16.42
N ARG A 85 1.53 13.17 -15.23
CA ARG A 85 2.56 12.22 -14.80
C ARG A 85 1.99 10.82 -14.64
N VAL A 86 2.87 9.82 -14.72
CA VAL A 86 2.56 8.40 -14.43
C VAL A 86 3.14 7.97 -13.09
N THR A 87 4.17 8.67 -12.61
CA THR A 87 4.80 8.42 -11.31
C THR A 87 4.16 9.29 -10.24
N ILE A 88 3.60 8.67 -9.21
CA ILE A 88 3.11 9.34 -8.00
C ILE A 88 4.27 9.94 -7.21
N MET A 89 4.04 11.10 -6.61
CA MET A 89 5.01 11.86 -5.82
C MET A 89 4.41 12.26 -4.47
N PRO A 90 5.22 12.63 -3.46
CA PRO A 90 4.72 13.06 -2.16
C PRO A 90 3.70 14.21 -2.22
N MET A 91 3.85 15.13 -3.18
CA MET A 91 2.89 16.21 -3.42
C MET A 91 1.50 15.70 -3.81
N ASP A 92 1.40 14.58 -4.54
CA ASP A 92 0.12 14.01 -4.93
C ASP A 92 -0.62 13.44 -3.71
N ILE A 93 0.13 12.83 -2.78
CA ILE A 93 -0.40 12.32 -1.52
C ILE A 93 -0.88 13.50 -0.65
N GLN A 94 -0.06 14.54 -0.53
CA GLN A 94 -0.42 15.74 0.24
C GLN A 94 -1.68 16.40 -0.31
N LEU A 95 -1.79 16.51 -1.64
CA LEU A 95 -2.97 17.06 -2.29
C LEU A 95 -4.21 16.19 -2.06
N ALA A 96 -4.10 14.87 -2.23
CA ALA A 96 -5.21 13.93 -1.98
C ALA A 96 -5.71 14.04 -0.54
N ARG A 97 -4.81 14.03 0.45
CA ARG A 97 -5.14 14.18 1.88
C ARG A 97 -5.79 15.53 2.19
N ARG A 98 -5.33 16.60 1.54
CA ARG A 98 -5.91 17.94 1.69
C ARG A 98 -7.35 17.98 1.16
N ILE A 99 -7.60 17.39 -0.01
CA ILE A 99 -8.95 17.34 -0.60
C ILE A 99 -9.91 16.51 0.26
N ARG A 100 -9.41 15.41 0.87
CA ARG A 100 -10.18 14.58 1.81
C ARG A 100 -10.50 15.27 3.13
N GLY A 101 -9.87 16.40 3.45
CA GLY A 101 -10.04 17.08 4.74
C GLY A 101 -9.26 16.43 5.89
N GLU A 102 -8.27 15.59 5.61
CA GLU A 102 -7.43 14.91 6.61
C GLU A 102 -6.25 15.76 7.09
N MET A 103 -5.93 16.84 6.37
CA MET A 103 -4.96 17.85 6.79
C MET A 103 -5.73 19.05 7.33
N ALA A 104 -5.97 19.05 8.64
CA ALA A 104 -6.32 20.24 9.40
C ALA A 104 -5.04 20.91 9.92
#